data_AF-A0AA86P3Z7-F1
#
_entry.id   AF-A0AA86P3Z7-F1
#
_cell.length_a   1.000
_cell.length_b   1.000
_cell.length_c   1.000
_cell.angle_alpha   90.00
_cell.angle_beta   90.00
_cell.angle_gamma   90.00
#
_symmetry.space_group_name_H-M   'P 1'
#
loop_
_entity.id
_entity.type
_entity.pdbx_description
1 polymer ?
#
loop_
_entity_poly.entity_id
_entity_poly.type
_entity_poly.pdbx_seq_one_letter_code
_entity_poly.pdbx_strand_id
1 'polypeptide(L)'
;MPSIKLITWNMKGDVPDCEISELFDKYYDFYVIGVQECENSILKSFFANSKKLWRQKVDMFISRQGPYSLVGESEQNAMLLQIFCKQSLVSQISCVHIQKITLGQYNLANKGAVSVSFCFNGVPLLFSNFHLFKAFEYYQTRVVEFQRYLQKFSREMCIHQQPNTHPLSRFKQAFLLGDFNMRVSCSREESDFKSFDQRRALDQMTNFQSLFNLRDISQVEFEPGYKMNLQGGYTQTCVPSWTDRILVADSNINNAIDDKLKILKHSYCPICQKYHKYKLAKNNSVEMDQLQGDVYVDSQNIQMEATSYKSPMIIGSDHQPVIGIVEITGITKSLQLKMCSE
;
A
#
# COMPACT_ATOMS: atom_id res chain seq x y z
N MET A 1 6.39 -1.14 18.96
CA MET A 1 6.99 -0.78 17.65
C MET A 1 5.85 -0.38 16.73
N PRO A 2 6.00 0.63 15.85
CA PRO A 2 4.91 1.02 14.96
C PRO A 2 4.49 -0.13 14.03
N SER A 3 3.19 -0.29 13.83
CA SER A 3 2.59 -1.38 13.06
C SER A 3 1.67 -0.84 11.96
N ILE A 4 1.72 -1.43 10.77
CA ILE A 4 0.92 -1.06 9.61
C ILE A 4 0.02 -2.24 9.26
N LYS A 5 -1.30 -2.01 9.21
CA LYS A 5 -2.26 -2.94 8.62
C LYS A 5 -2.59 -2.51 7.20
N LEU A 6 -2.26 -3.36 6.24
CA LEU A 6 -2.48 -3.19 4.81
C LEU A 6 -3.68 -4.06 4.41
N ILE A 7 -4.66 -3.48 3.72
CA ILE A 7 -5.89 -4.17 3.31
C ILE A 7 -6.12 -3.86 1.83
N THR A 8 -6.27 -4.89 1.00
CA THR A 8 -6.77 -4.74 -0.37
C THR A 8 -8.04 -5.54 -0.60
N TRP A 9 -9.04 -4.96 -1.28
CA TRP A 9 -10.27 -5.67 -1.61
C TRP A 9 -10.96 -5.14 -2.87
N ASN A 10 -11.15 -6.01 -3.86
CA ASN A 10 -12.05 -5.75 -4.98
C ASN A 10 -13.51 -6.07 -4.56
N MET A 11 -14.38 -5.07 -4.59
CA MET A 11 -15.77 -5.14 -4.11
C MET A 11 -16.81 -5.44 -5.18
N LYS A 12 -16.38 -5.57 -6.44
CA LYS A 12 -17.26 -5.93 -7.57
C LYS A 12 -18.52 -5.06 -7.70
N GLY A 13 -18.39 -3.76 -7.46
CA GLY A 13 -19.41 -2.75 -7.71
C GLY A 13 -20.27 -2.35 -6.51
N ASP A 14 -20.25 -3.11 -5.41
CA ASP A 14 -21.11 -2.87 -4.26
C ASP A 14 -20.35 -2.99 -2.94
N VAL A 15 -20.65 -2.12 -1.96
CA VAL A 15 -20.12 -2.28 -0.60
C VAL A 15 -20.78 -3.51 0.02
N PRO A 16 -20.01 -4.54 0.41
CA PRO A 16 -20.62 -5.76 0.91
C PRO A 16 -21.38 -5.52 2.21
N ASP A 17 -22.62 -6.01 2.29
CA ASP A 17 -23.46 -5.94 3.49
C ASP A 17 -23.12 -7.04 4.51
N CYS A 18 -21.84 -7.38 4.60
CA CYS A 18 -21.30 -8.38 5.51
C CYS A 18 -20.54 -7.73 6.66
N GLU A 19 -20.32 -8.52 7.72
CA GLU A 19 -19.40 -8.17 8.80
C GLU A 19 -17.98 -8.10 8.26
N ILE A 20 -17.32 -6.96 8.48
CA ILE A 20 -15.92 -6.72 8.08
C ILE A 20 -15.02 -6.42 9.27
N SER A 21 -15.45 -6.79 10.47
CA SER A 21 -14.74 -6.55 11.72
C SER A 21 -13.32 -7.11 11.70
N GLU A 22 -13.08 -8.24 11.03
CA GLU A 22 -11.73 -8.80 10.85
C GLU A 22 -10.78 -7.87 10.05
N LEU A 23 -11.32 -7.09 9.10
CA LEU A 23 -10.52 -6.09 8.37
C LEU A 23 -10.06 -4.97 9.30
N PHE A 24 -10.76 -4.73 10.41
CA PHE A 24 -10.49 -3.66 11.37
C PHE A 24 -10.22 -4.19 12.78
N ASP A 25 -9.71 -5.42 12.90
CA ASP A 25 -9.33 -5.98 14.19
C ASP A 25 -8.14 -5.22 14.81
N LYS A 26 -8.10 -5.20 16.14
CA LYS A 26 -6.99 -4.67 16.97
C LYS A 26 -6.66 -3.19 16.75
N TYR A 27 -5.58 -2.71 17.38
CA TYR A 27 -5.18 -1.30 17.37
C TYR A 27 -3.81 -1.10 16.69
N TYR A 28 -3.81 -1.01 15.36
CA TYR A 28 -2.59 -0.81 14.54
C TYR A 28 -2.21 0.66 14.40
N ASP A 29 -0.93 0.99 14.32
CA ASP A 29 -0.49 2.39 14.24
C ASP A 29 -0.92 3.09 12.95
N PHE A 30 -1.03 2.32 11.87
CA PHE A 30 -1.58 2.74 10.58
C PHE A 30 -2.57 1.72 10.05
N TYR A 31 -3.66 2.20 9.45
CA TYR A 31 -4.50 1.43 8.54
C TYR A 31 -4.34 1.98 7.13
N VAL A 32 -4.03 1.11 6.18
CA VAL A 32 -3.90 1.42 4.76
C VAL A 32 -4.91 0.55 4.02
N ILE A 33 -5.91 1.19 3.43
CA ILE A 33 -7.10 0.53 2.91
C ILE A 33 -7.20 0.85 1.42
N GLY A 34 -6.85 -0.11 0.57
CA GLY A 34 -7.02 -0.04 -0.88
C GLY A 34 -8.23 -0.85 -1.33
N VAL A 35 -9.17 -0.23 -2.02
CA VAL A 35 -10.35 -0.93 -2.57
C VAL A 35 -10.49 -0.69 -4.06
N GLN A 36 -10.98 -1.69 -4.79
CA GLN A 36 -11.27 -1.62 -6.22
C GLN A 36 -12.73 -1.99 -6.47
N GLU A 37 -13.28 -1.57 -7.61
CA GLU A 37 -14.71 -1.71 -7.94
C GLU A 37 -15.65 -1.25 -6.80
N CYS A 38 -15.22 -0.26 -6.00
CA CYS A 38 -15.98 0.23 -4.87
C CYS A 38 -17.11 1.16 -5.34
N GLU A 39 -18.36 0.78 -5.05
CA GLU A 39 -19.62 1.53 -5.32
C GLU A 39 -19.90 1.86 -6.79
N ASN A 40 -19.39 1.08 -7.74
CA ASN A 40 -19.52 1.37 -9.17
C ASN A 40 -20.23 0.27 -9.97
N SER A 41 -21.54 0.12 -9.79
CA SER A 41 -22.37 -0.35 -10.90
C SER A 41 -22.54 0.80 -11.91
N ILE A 42 -22.58 0.50 -13.22
CA ILE A 42 -22.73 1.50 -14.30
C ILE A 42 -23.89 2.45 -14.02
N LEU A 43 -25.00 1.94 -13.48
CA LEU A 43 -26.19 2.72 -13.12
C LEU A 43 -25.96 3.60 -11.87
N LYS A 44 -25.22 3.15 -10.85
CA LYS A 44 -24.93 3.95 -9.64
C LYS A 44 -23.93 5.07 -9.90
N SER A 45 -22.94 4.89 -10.78
CA SER A 45 -21.97 5.94 -11.13
C SER A 45 -22.60 7.18 -11.79
N PHE A 46 -23.80 7.07 -12.36
CA PHE A 46 -24.54 8.23 -12.89
C PHE A 46 -25.27 9.05 -11.83
N PHE A 47 -25.60 8.48 -10.66
CA PHE A 47 -26.45 9.11 -9.64
C PHE A 47 -25.76 9.33 -8.28
N ALA A 48 -24.70 8.59 -7.96
CA ALA A 48 -23.99 8.69 -6.68
C ALA A 48 -22.51 8.31 -6.86
N ASN A 49 -21.69 9.25 -7.35
CA ASN A 49 -20.23 9.07 -7.47
C ASN A 49 -19.48 9.10 -6.12
N SER A 50 -20.17 9.34 -5.00
CA SER A 50 -19.52 9.36 -3.70
C SER A 50 -19.40 7.94 -3.18
N LYS A 51 -18.17 7.43 -3.00
CA LYS A 51 -17.85 6.20 -2.25
C LYS A 51 -18.19 6.33 -0.76
N LYS A 52 -19.39 6.84 -0.49
CA LYS A 52 -19.81 7.41 0.78
C LYS A 52 -20.20 6.29 1.72
N LEU A 53 -20.83 5.24 1.22
CA LEU A 53 -21.21 4.09 2.04
C LEU A 53 -19.97 3.39 2.58
N TRP A 54 -18.94 3.21 1.74
CA TRP A 54 -17.66 2.66 2.13
C TRP A 54 -16.96 3.54 3.15
N ARG A 55 -16.84 4.85 2.88
CA ARG A 55 -16.23 5.79 3.84
C ARG A 55 -16.92 5.75 5.19
N GLN A 56 -18.26 5.80 5.22
CA GLN A 56 -19.05 5.71 6.45
C GLN A 56 -18.82 4.37 7.17
N LYS A 57 -18.75 3.26 6.43
CA LYS A 57 -18.49 1.95 7.00
C LYS A 57 -17.08 1.88 7.61
N VAL A 58 -16.06 2.38 6.91
CA VAL A 58 -14.68 2.49 7.42
C VAL A 58 -14.63 3.37 8.67
N ASP A 59 -15.21 4.57 8.63
CA ASP A 59 -15.23 5.50 9.77
C ASP A 59 -15.88 4.86 11.01
N MET A 60 -16.98 4.11 10.83
CA MET A 60 -17.64 3.38 11.89
C MET A 60 -16.73 2.30 12.51
N PHE A 61 -15.95 1.56 11.73
CA PHE A 61 -15.06 0.54 12.26
C PHE A 61 -13.78 1.11 12.87
N ILE A 62 -13.17 2.11 12.22
CA ILE A 62 -11.94 2.76 12.69
C ILE A 62 -12.18 3.52 13.99
N SER A 63 -13.30 4.25 14.12
CA SER A 63 -13.63 4.99 15.35
C SER A 63 -13.81 4.07 16.58
N ARG A 64 -14.17 2.80 16.39
CA ARG A 64 -14.23 1.80 17.46
C ARG A 64 -12.85 1.34 17.93
N GLN A 65 -11.82 1.41 17.07
CA GLN A 65 -10.47 1.02 17.44
C GLN A 65 -9.75 2.11 18.22
N GLY A 66 -10.07 3.38 17.98
CA GLY A 66 -9.58 4.51 18.76
C GLY A 66 -9.53 5.81 17.97
N PRO A 67 -8.82 6.83 18.48
CA PRO A 67 -8.69 8.11 17.78
C PRO A 67 -7.69 7.97 16.63
N TYR A 68 -8.21 7.96 15.40
CA TYR A 68 -7.43 7.98 14.17
C TYR A 68 -7.63 9.30 13.41
N SER A 69 -6.58 9.73 12.73
CA SER A 69 -6.59 10.82 11.76
C SER A 69 -6.40 10.26 10.35
N LEU A 70 -7.12 10.82 9.37
CA LEU A 70 -6.87 10.55 7.95
C LEU A 70 -5.59 11.28 7.51
N VAL A 71 -4.56 10.51 7.15
CA VAL A 71 -3.27 11.00 6.65
C VAL A 71 -3.39 11.47 5.20
N GLY A 72 -4.07 10.68 4.38
CA GLY A 72 -4.25 10.96 2.98
C GLY A 72 -5.25 10.00 2.33
N GLU A 73 -5.92 10.50 1.30
CA GLU A 73 -6.89 9.75 0.52
C GLU A 73 -6.67 10.02 -0.97
N SER A 74 -6.70 8.97 -1.78
CA SER A 74 -6.62 9.08 -3.24
C SER A 74 -7.68 8.20 -3.88
N GLU A 75 -8.49 8.77 -4.77
CA GLU A 75 -9.55 8.04 -5.47
C GLU A 75 -9.46 8.23 -6.99
N GLN A 76 -9.78 7.19 -7.73
CA GLN A 76 -9.91 7.26 -9.19
C GLN A 76 -10.97 6.26 -9.64
N ASN A 77 -12.10 6.79 -10.10
CA ASN A 77 -13.25 6.03 -10.56
C ASN A 77 -13.69 4.98 -9.52
N ALA A 78 -13.44 3.70 -9.78
CA ALA A 78 -13.83 2.62 -8.88
C ALA A 78 -12.80 2.30 -7.78
N MET A 79 -11.63 2.93 -7.79
CA MET A 79 -10.58 2.73 -6.80
C MET A 79 -10.57 3.81 -5.73
N LEU A 80 -10.20 3.42 -4.51
CA LEU A 80 -9.97 4.32 -3.39
C LEU A 80 -8.83 3.77 -2.53
N LEU A 81 -7.94 4.65 -2.09
CA LEU A 81 -6.89 4.38 -1.12
C LEU A 81 -7.06 5.36 0.04
N GLN A 82 -7.22 4.84 1.25
CA GLN A 82 -7.31 5.63 2.48
C GLN A 82 -6.20 5.20 3.43
N ILE A 83 -5.53 6.18 4.04
CA ILE A 83 -4.52 5.93 5.06
C ILE A 83 -4.89 6.66 6.33
N PHE A 84 -5.13 5.89 7.39
CA PHE A 84 -5.38 6.40 8.73
C PHE A 84 -4.17 6.14 9.61
N CYS A 85 -3.86 7.06 10.52
CA CYS A 85 -2.87 6.86 11.58
C CYS A 85 -3.46 7.17 12.95
N LYS A 86 -2.92 6.56 14.00
CA LYS A 86 -3.29 6.94 15.38
C LYS A 86 -3.02 8.42 15.59
N GLN A 87 -3.94 9.09 16.29
CA GLN A 87 -3.85 10.53 16.56
C GLN A 87 -2.51 10.93 17.21
N SER A 88 -1.96 10.08 18.09
CA SER A 88 -0.67 10.29 18.76
C SER A 88 0.55 10.29 17.84
N LEU A 89 0.40 9.84 16.58
CA LEU A 89 1.46 9.73 15.59
C LEU A 89 1.42 10.82 14.51
N VAL A 90 0.36 11.62 14.46
CA VAL A 90 0.17 12.66 13.42
C VAL A 90 1.35 13.63 13.36
N SER A 91 1.91 14.04 14.51
CA SER A 91 3.06 14.96 14.58
C SER A 91 4.36 14.39 14.00
N GLN A 92 4.40 13.07 13.75
CA GLN A 92 5.54 12.37 13.17
C GLN A 92 5.43 12.26 11.64
N ILE A 93 4.30 12.68 11.05
CA ILE A 93 4.03 12.60 9.62
C ILE A 93 4.37 13.93 8.95
N SER A 94 5.05 13.87 7.81
CA SER A 94 5.36 15.03 6.98
C SER A 94 5.35 14.67 5.50
N CYS A 95 5.36 15.68 4.61
CA CYS A 95 5.43 15.47 3.15
C CYS A 95 4.40 14.52 2.58
N VAL A 96 3.15 14.66 3.00
CA VAL A 96 2.05 13.93 2.37
C VAL A 96 1.93 14.37 0.92
N HIS A 97 1.98 13.41 0.00
CA HIS A 97 1.78 13.60 -1.43
C HIS A 97 0.76 12.59 -1.94
N ILE A 98 -0.18 13.06 -2.77
CA ILE A 98 -1.28 12.27 -3.32
C ILE A 98 -1.17 12.29 -4.83
N GLN A 99 -1.21 11.12 -5.44
CA GLN A 99 -1.04 10.95 -6.88
C GLN A 99 -2.06 9.95 -7.46
N LYS A 100 -2.41 10.15 -8.73
CA LYS A 100 -3.36 9.32 -9.48
C LYS A 100 -2.83 9.09 -10.88
N ILE A 101 -2.69 7.83 -11.29
CA ILE A 101 -2.14 7.47 -12.60
C ILE A 101 -3.13 6.59 -13.34
N THR A 102 -3.65 7.12 -14.46
CA THR A 102 -4.53 6.40 -15.38
C THR A 102 -3.72 5.57 -16.38
N LEU A 103 -4.04 4.28 -16.56
CA LEU A 103 -3.23 3.32 -17.33
C LEU A 103 -3.88 2.73 -18.60
N GLY A 104 -5.14 3.05 -18.91
CA GLY A 104 -5.85 2.52 -20.09
C GLY A 104 -5.59 3.23 -21.43
N GLN A 105 -5.67 2.49 -22.54
CA GLN A 105 -5.80 3.06 -23.89
C GLN A 105 -7.18 3.75 -23.99
N TYR A 106 -7.22 5.00 -24.47
CA TYR A 106 -8.43 5.85 -24.52
C TYR A 106 -9.05 6.27 -23.17
N ASN A 107 -8.30 6.26 -22.06
CA ASN A 107 -8.86 6.62 -20.74
C ASN A 107 -10.07 5.76 -20.34
N LEU A 108 -10.12 4.47 -20.73
CA LEU A 108 -11.09 3.52 -20.18
C LEU A 108 -10.99 3.57 -18.64
N ALA A 109 -11.99 4.20 -18.03
CA ALA A 109 -11.82 4.97 -16.80
C ALA A 109 -11.40 4.12 -15.58
N ASN A 110 -11.62 2.82 -15.57
CA ASN A 110 -11.57 2.04 -14.34
C ASN A 110 -10.26 1.25 -14.11
N LYS A 111 -9.16 1.60 -14.79
CA LYS A 111 -7.86 0.92 -14.69
C LYS A 111 -6.70 1.89 -14.46
N GLY A 112 -5.87 1.62 -13.48
CA GLY A 112 -4.83 2.53 -13.04
C GLY A 112 -4.28 2.23 -11.66
N ALA A 113 -3.67 3.25 -11.06
CA ALA A 113 -3.21 3.23 -9.68
C ALA A 113 -3.50 4.57 -8.98
N VAL A 114 -3.86 4.49 -7.71
CA VAL A 114 -3.93 5.67 -6.82
C VAL A 114 -2.92 5.51 -5.70
N SER A 115 -2.18 6.58 -5.40
CA SER A 115 -1.03 6.51 -4.51
C SER A 115 -1.05 7.63 -3.47
N VAL A 116 -0.55 7.30 -2.28
CA VAL A 116 -0.26 8.26 -1.20
C VAL A 116 1.15 7.96 -0.70
N SER A 117 1.99 8.98 -0.60
CA SER A 117 3.31 8.88 0.04
C SER A 117 3.44 9.92 1.15
N PHE A 118 4.26 9.61 2.15
CA PHE A 118 4.58 10.51 3.25
C PHE A 118 5.87 10.07 3.95
N CYS A 119 6.44 10.95 4.75
CA CYS A 119 7.54 10.64 5.66
C CYS A 119 7.00 10.40 7.07
N PHE A 120 7.27 9.24 7.67
CA PHE A 120 7.00 8.94 9.07
C PHE A 120 8.31 8.93 9.86
N ASN A 121 8.49 9.83 10.81
CA ASN A 121 9.78 10.08 11.45
C ASN A 121 10.90 10.21 10.40
N GLY A 122 10.63 10.94 9.30
CA GLY A 122 11.61 11.20 8.24
C GLY A 122 11.87 10.02 7.31
N VAL A 123 11.25 8.87 7.57
CA VAL A 123 11.32 7.67 6.75
C VAL A 123 10.28 7.76 5.63
N PRO A 124 10.69 7.85 4.36
CA PRO A 124 9.77 7.99 3.24
C PRO A 124 9.10 6.65 2.91
N LEU A 125 7.76 6.64 2.94
CA LEU A 125 6.92 5.50 2.64
C LEU A 125 6.01 5.82 1.44
N LEU A 126 5.76 4.82 0.60
CA LEU A 126 4.80 4.89 -0.49
C LEU A 126 3.77 3.79 -0.34
N PHE A 127 2.50 4.13 -0.56
CA PHE A 127 1.39 3.19 -0.65
C PHE A 127 0.67 3.42 -1.96
N SER A 128 0.42 2.37 -2.72
CA SER A 128 -0.28 2.44 -4.00
C SER A 128 -1.31 1.33 -4.11
N ASN A 129 -2.51 1.69 -4.54
CA ASN A 129 -3.60 0.77 -4.80
C ASN A 129 -3.79 0.61 -6.32
N PHE A 130 -3.64 -0.62 -6.82
CA PHE A 130 -3.72 -0.96 -8.24
C PHE A 130 -5.03 -1.65 -8.62
N HIS A 131 -5.47 -1.40 -9.85
CA HIS A 131 -6.47 -2.20 -10.54
C HIS A 131 -6.06 -2.34 -12.00
N LEU A 132 -5.39 -3.45 -12.33
CA LEU A 132 -4.84 -3.71 -13.66
C LEU A 132 -5.84 -4.42 -14.59
N PHE A 133 -5.56 -4.47 -15.89
CA PHE A 133 -6.45 -5.09 -16.87
C PHE A 133 -6.85 -6.52 -16.51
N LYS A 134 -8.17 -6.74 -16.55
CA LYS A 134 -8.79 -8.05 -16.35
C LYS A 134 -8.65 -8.92 -17.60
N ALA A 135 -8.84 -10.22 -17.40
CA ALA A 135 -8.76 -11.33 -18.37
C ALA A 135 -7.38 -11.98 -18.51
N PHE A 136 -7.40 -13.29 -18.81
CA PHE A 136 -6.28 -14.20 -18.65
C PHE A 136 -5.14 -13.88 -19.64
N GLU A 137 -5.51 -13.60 -20.88
CA GLU A 137 -4.68 -13.37 -22.06
C GLU A 137 -3.87 -12.07 -21.95
N TYR A 138 -4.23 -11.18 -21.03
CA TYR A 138 -3.72 -9.82 -20.92
C TYR A 138 -2.51 -9.67 -19.99
N TYR A 139 -1.76 -10.75 -19.70
CA TYR A 139 -0.55 -10.66 -18.87
C TYR A 139 0.43 -9.59 -19.37
N GLN A 140 0.74 -9.60 -20.67
CA GLN A 140 1.65 -8.60 -21.27
C GLN A 140 1.09 -7.17 -21.19
N THR A 141 -0.24 -7.03 -21.25
CA THR A 141 -0.88 -5.72 -21.07
C THR A 141 -0.70 -5.21 -19.64
N ARG A 142 -0.87 -6.07 -18.63
CA ARG A 142 -0.62 -5.72 -17.22
C ARG A 142 0.83 -5.32 -16.97
N VAL A 143 1.79 -6.02 -17.59
CA VAL A 143 3.21 -5.65 -17.57
C VAL A 143 3.43 -4.24 -18.13
N VAL A 144 2.86 -3.94 -19.31
CA VAL A 144 2.97 -2.62 -19.94
C VAL A 144 2.28 -1.52 -19.10
N GLU A 145 1.14 -1.81 -18.48
CA GLU A 145 0.48 -0.89 -17.55
C GLU A 145 1.39 -0.54 -16.36
N PHE A 146 2.00 -1.54 -15.74
CA PHE A 146 2.89 -1.30 -14.61
C PHE A 146 4.16 -0.53 -15.01
N GLN A 147 4.74 -0.82 -16.18
CA GLN A 147 5.83 -0.01 -16.74
C GLN A 147 5.43 1.45 -16.95
N ARG A 148 4.23 1.70 -17.50
CA ARG A 148 3.69 3.05 -17.68
C ARG A 148 3.46 3.75 -16.34
N TYR A 149 2.99 3.02 -15.32
CA TYR A 149 2.88 3.53 -13.97
C TYR A 149 4.23 4.03 -13.46
N LEU A 150 5.26 3.18 -13.50
CA LEU A 150 6.61 3.55 -13.05
C LEU A 150 7.17 4.78 -13.78
N GLN A 151 6.95 4.87 -15.10
CA GLN A 151 7.38 6.02 -15.91
C GLN A 151 6.66 7.32 -15.53
N LYS A 152 5.31 7.29 -15.43
CA LYS A 152 4.50 8.47 -15.07
C LYS A 152 4.75 8.91 -13.63
N PHE A 153 4.78 7.95 -12.71
CA PHE A 153 5.08 8.17 -11.29
C PHE A 153 6.41 8.90 -11.12
N SER A 154 7.41 8.53 -11.92
CA SER A 154 8.70 9.18 -11.87
C SER A 154 8.69 10.63 -12.37
N ARG A 155 7.97 10.90 -13.47
CA ARG A 155 7.89 12.24 -14.08
C ARG A 155 7.13 13.25 -13.20
N GLU A 156 5.98 12.84 -12.69
CA GLU A 156 5.06 13.73 -11.95
C GLU A 156 5.59 14.15 -10.57
N MET A 157 6.51 13.38 -9.98
CA MET A 157 7.19 13.80 -8.74
C MET A 157 8.29 14.87 -8.95
N CYS A 158 8.49 15.38 -10.18
CA CYS A 158 9.46 16.44 -10.51
C CYS A 158 10.88 16.18 -9.97
N ILE A 159 11.35 14.93 -10.06
CA ILE A 159 12.66 14.56 -9.53
C ILE A 159 13.67 14.52 -10.67
N HIS A 160 14.78 15.24 -10.53
CA HIS A 160 15.99 15.02 -11.31
C HIS A 160 16.50 13.60 -11.01
N GLN A 161 15.96 12.61 -11.72
CA GLN A 161 16.43 11.25 -11.60
C GLN A 161 17.91 11.21 -11.97
N GLN A 162 18.71 10.64 -11.09
CA GLN A 162 19.97 10.07 -11.53
C GLN A 162 19.63 9.02 -12.60
N PRO A 163 20.29 9.05 -13.77
CA PRO A 163 20.08 8.04 -14.81
C PRO A 163 20.14 6.63 -14.19
N ASN A 164 19.26 5.73 -14.65
CA ASN A 164 19.25 4.31 -14.27
C ASN A 164 18.83 3.97 -12.83
N THR A 165 18.13 4.86 -12.11
CA THR A 165 17.56 4.54 -10.79
C THR A 165 16.10 4.07 -10.89
N HIS A 166 15.77 2.96 -10.21
CA HIS A 166 14.41 2.44 -10.18
C HIS A 166 13.45 3.47 -9.55
N PRO A 167 12.26 3.77 -10.11
CA PRO A 167 11.40 4.84 -9.62
C PRO A 167 10.96 4.72 -8.15
N LEU A 168 10.93 3.50 -7.60
CA LEU A 168 10.57 3.23 -6.22
C LEU A 168 11.73 3.36 -5.22
N SER A 169 12.99 3.44 -5.68
CA SER A 169 14.19 3.44 -4.80
C SER A 169 14.30 4.66 -3.88
N ARG A 170 13.44 5.66 -4.04
CA ARG A 170 13.38 6.88 -3.22
C ARG A 170 12.55 6.73 -1.96
N PHE A 171 11.93 5.58 -1.75
CA PHE A 171 11.21 5.25 -0.52
C PHE A 171 12.01 4.19 0.23
N LYS A 172 12.02 4.26 1.55
CA LYS A 172 12.56 3.15 2.36
C LYS A 172 11.74 1.88 2.10
N GLN A 173 10.44 2.06 1.92
CA GLN A 173 9.55 0.99 1.48
C GLN A 173 8.42 1.55 0.60
N ALA A 174 8.18 0.89 -0.52
CA ALA A 174 6.98 1.05 -1.32
C ALA A 174 6.09 -0.19 -1.11
N PHE A 175 4.86 0.00 -0.64
CA PHE A 175 3.82 -1.01 -0.54
C PHE A 175 2.86 -0.84 -1.71
N LEU A 176 2.79 -1.87 -2.55
CA LEU A 176 1.97 -1.91 -3.75
C LEU A 176 0.88 -2.96 -3.53
N LEU A 177 -0.31 -2.51 -3.17
CA LEU A 177 -1.46 -3.35 -2.92
C LEU A 177 -2.48 -3.21 -4.05
N GLY A 178 -3.38 -4.17 -4.21
CA GLY A 178 -4.47 -4.04 -5.18
C GLY A 178 -4.88 -5.34 -5.85
N ASP A 179 -5.82 -5.19 -6.79
CA ASP A 179 -6.16 -6.22 -7.77
C ASP A 179 -5.22 -6.09 -8.97
N PHE A 180 -4.12 -6.83 -8.92
CA PHE A 180 -3.16 -6.94 -10.01
C PHE A 180 -3.68 -7.81 -11.15
N ASN A 181 -4.80 -8.52 -10.97
CA ASN A 181 -5.41 -9.39 -11.97
C ASN A 181 -4.48 -10.48 -12.53
N MET A 182 -3.40 -10.84 -11.82
CA MET A 182 -2.54 -11.97 -12.18
C MET A 182 -3.30 -13.28 -12.02
N ARG A 183 -3.09 -14.20 -12.97
CA ARG A 183 -3.86 -15.44 -13.08
C ARG A 183 -2.97 -16.66 -12.94
N VAL A 184 -3.56 -17.76 -12.47
CA VAL A 184 -2.92 -19.08 -12.54
C VAL A 184 -3.02 -19.59 -13.98
N SER A 185 -1.89 -19.97 -14.57
CA SER A 185 -1.74 -20.34 -15.98
C SER A 185 -2.02 -21.82 -16.23
N CYS A 186 -3.30 -22.20 -16.13
CA CYS A 186 -3.80 -23.51 -16.55
C CYS A 186 -5.24 -23.40 -17.05
N SER A 187 -5.80 -24.47 -17.60
CA SER A 187 -7.23 -24.55 -17.87
C SER A 187 -8.02 -24.69 -16.56
N ARG A 188 -9.34 -24.47 -16.60
CA ARG A 188 -10.16 -24.67 -15.41
C ARG A 188 -10.21 -26.14 -15.00
N GLU A 189 -10.43 -27.04 -15.95
CA GLU A 189 -10.46 -28.48 -15.70
C GLU A 189 -9.14 -28.96 -15.07
N GLU A 190 -8.00 -28.47 -15.56
CA GLU A 190 -6.68 -28.79 -14.99
C GLU A 190 -6.51 -28.26 -13.56
N SER A 191 -7.09 -27.11 -13.24
CA SER A 191 -6.94 -26.46 -11.93
C SER A 191 -7.50 -27.30 -10.79
N ASP A 192 -8.61 -27.99 -11.05
CA ASP A 192 -9.33 -28.80 -10.06
C ASP A 192 -8.52 -30.04 -9.61
N PHE A 193 -7.56 -30.49 -10.44
CA PHE A 193 -6.65 -31.60 -10.12
C PHE A 193 -5.29 -31.16 -9.59
N LYS A 194 -5.02 -29.85 -9.53
CA LYS A 194 -3.73 -29.33 -9.04
C LYS A 194 -3.74 -29.15 -7.53
N SER A 195 -2.60 -29.43 -6.89
CA SER A 195 -2.37 -29.02 -5.51
C SER A 195 -2.18 -27.50 -5.39
N PHE A 196 -2.17 -27.00 -4.17
CA PHE A 196 -1.83 -25.60 -3.86
C PHE A 196 -0.51 -25.18 -4.52
N ASP A 197 0.55 -25.97 -4.33
CA ASP A 197 1.89 -25.67 -4.85
C ASP A 197 1.95 -25.73 -6.38
N GLN A 198 1.23 -26.67 -6.98
CA GLN A 198 1.15 -26.77 -8.44
C GLN A 198 0.42 -25.56 -9.05
N ARG A 199 -0.62 -25.03 -8.39
CA ARG A 199 -1.24 -23.77 -8.81
C ARG A 199 -0.30 -22.59 -8.59
N ARG A 200 0.38 -22.53 -7.44
CA ARG A 200 1.33 -21.46 -7.09
C ARG A 200 2.47 -21.34 -8.11
N ALA A 201 3.00 -22.48 -8.56
CA ALA A 201 4.05 -22.54 -9.58
C ALA A 201 3.60 -22.00 -10.96
N LEU A 202 2.29 -21.93 -11.21
CA LEU A 202 1.69 -21.42 -12.45
C LEU A 202 1.16 -19.99 -12.31
N ASP A 203 1.31 -19.37 -11.14
CA ASP A 203 0.89 -17.99 -10.90
C ASP A 203 1.76 -17.01 -11.71
N GLN A 204 1.11 -16.22 -12.57
CA GLN A 204 1.75 -15.15 -13.35
C GLN A 204 2.46 -14.11 -12.48
N MET A 205 2.07 -13.97 -11.21
CA MET A 205 2.70 -13.03 -10.29
C MET A 205 4.21 -13.31 -10.10
N THR A 206 4.64 -14.57 -10.15
CA THR A 206 6.06 -14.93 -10.02
C THR A 206 6.94 -14.25 -11.08
N ASN A 207 6.49 -14.29 -12.34
CA ASN A 207 7.20 -13.65 -13.44
C ASN A 207 7.15 -12.12 -13.34
N PHE A 208 6.01 -11.59 -12.90
CA PHE A 208 5.82 -10.15 -12.70
C PHE A 208 6.75 -9.61 -11.61
N GLN A 209 6.86 -10.32 -10.49
CA GLN A 209 7.77 -10.02 -9.38
C GLN A 209 9.22 -9.98 -9.82
N SER A 210 9.67 -11.01 -10.53
CA SER A 210 11.03 -11.07 -11.08
C SER A 210 11.31 -9.91 -12.03
N LEU A 211 10.40 -9.60 -12.96
CA LEU A 211 10.58 -8.55 -13.96
C LEU A 211 10.73 -7.15 -13.34
N PHE A 212 10.04 -6.88 -12.23
CA PHE A 212 10.01 -5.57 -11.59
C PHE A 212 10.80 -5.49 -10.27
N ASN A 213 11.53 -6.55 -9.92
CA ASN A 213 12.23 -6.69 -8.63
C ASN A 213 11.29 -6.38 -7.45
N LEU A 214 10.12 -7.01 -7.47
CA LEU A 214 9.12 -6.95 -6.41
C LEU A 214 9.04 -8.32 -5.73
N ARG A 215 8.49 -8.33 -4.52
CA ARG A 215 8.12 -9.56 -3.81
C ARG A 215 6.84 -9.33 -3.04
N ASP A 216 6.11 -10.38 -2.70
CA ASP A 216 5.07 -10.27 -1.70
C ASP A 216 5.66 -9.84 -0.36
N ILE A 217 4.84 -9.20 0.48
CA ILE A 217 5.26 -8.83 1.85
C ILE A 217 5.70 -10.05 2.67
N SER A 218 5.10 -11.21 2.42
CA SER A 218 5.43 -12.53 2.98
C SER A 218 5.02 -13.63 2.00
N GLN A 219 5.40 -14.89 2.28
CA GLN A 219 4.97 -16.04 1.48
C GLN A 219 3.43 -16.16 1.47
N VAL A 220 2.86 -16.42 0.29
CA VAL A 220 1.41 -16.66 0.15
C VAL A 220 1.09 -18.07 0.65
N GLU A 221 0.38 -18.16 1.79
CA GLU A 221 -0.04 -19.42 2.41
C GLU A 221 -1.58 -19.58 2.48
N PHE A 222 -2.30 -18.74 1.74
CA PHE A 222 -3.77 -18.75 1.65
C PHE A 222 -4.24 -19.15 0.25
N GLU A 223 -5.42 -19.77 0.15
CA GLU A 223 -6.02 -20.18 -1.13
C GLU A 223 -6.36 -18.97 -2.03
N PRO A 224 -6.46 -19.16 -3.35
CA PRO A 224 -6.85 -18.11 -4.29
C PRO A 224 -8.12 -17.34 -3.86
N GLY A 225 -8.08 -16.01 -3.96
CA GLY A 225 -9.19 -15.16 -3.56
C GLY A 225 -10.24 -14.92 -4.64
N TYR A 226 -10.01 -15.34 -5.88
CA TYR A 226 -10.85 -15.06 -7.05
C TYR A 226 -10.93 -16.31 -7.94
N LYS A 227 -12.04 -16.66 -8.61
CA LYS A 227 -13.35 -16.02 -8.60
C LYS A 227 -14.32 -16.82 -7.73
N MET A 228 -14.76 -16.21 -6.63
CA MET A 228 -15.63 -16.84 -5.66
C MET A 228 -17.09 -16.83 -6.12
N ASN A 229 -17.84 -17.84 -5.70
CA ASN A 229 -19.30 -17.88 -5.75
C ASN A 229 -19.88 -17.37 -4.41
N LEU A 230 -21.20 -17.17 -4.35
CA LEU A 230 -21.87 -16.65 -3.16
C LEU A 230 -21.92 -17.65 -2.00
N GLN A 231 -21.55 -18.91 -2.23
CA GLN A 231 -21.51 -19.98 -1.23
C GLN A 231 -20.11 -20.17 -0.63
N GLY A 232 -19.14 -19.33 -0.97
CA GLY A 232 -17.76 -19.42 -0.46
C GLY A 232 -16.86 -20.43 -1.18
N GLY A 233 -17.34 -21.02 -2.29
CA GLY A 233 -16.52 -21.85 -3.19
C GLY A 233 -16.07 -21.06 -4.43
N TYR A 234 -15.39 -21.74 -5.35
CA TYR A 234 -15.06 -21.15 -6.65
C TYR A 234 -16.24 -21.26 -7.64
N THR A 235 -16.32 -20.33 -8.58
CA THR A 235 -17.21 -20.47 -9.76
C THR A 235 -16.85 -21.72 -10.58
N GLN A 236 -17.53 -22.07 -11.68
CA GLN A 236 -17.10 -23.15 -12.60
C GLN A 236 -16.45 -22.63 -13.90
N THR A 237 -16.48 -21.31 -14.10
CA THR A 237 -16.11 -20.68 -15.38
C THR A 237 -14.72 -20.07 -15.40
N CYS A 238 -14.08 -19.93 -14.23
CA CYS A 238 -12.81 -19.24 -14.10
C CYS A 238 -11.85 -20.06 -13.24
N VAL A 239 -10.57 -20.05 -13.61
CA VAL A 239 -9.49 -20.65 -12.82
C VAL A 239 -9.31 -19.85 -11.52
N PRO A 240 -9.35 -20.50 -10.34
CA PRO A 240 -8.99 -19.86 -9.08
C PRO A 240 -7.60 -19.20 -9.16
N SER A 241 -7.50 -17.90 -8.85
CA SER A 241 -6.28 -17.09 -8.99
C SER A 241 -6.07 -16.12 -7.81
N TRP A 242 -4.79 -15.86 -7.48
CA TRP A 242 -4.36 -14.85 -6.51
C TRP A 242 -4.23 -13.46 -7.16
N THR A 243 -5.38 -12.90 -7.56
CA THR A 243 -5.46 -11.60 -8.23
C THR A 243 -5.09 -10.44 -7.32
N ASP A 244 -5.48 -10.53 -6.06
CA ASP A 244 -5.32 -9.51 -5.03
C ASP A 244 -4.03 -9.77 -4.24
N ARG A 245 -3.13 -8.79 -4.17
CA ARG A 245 -1.78 -8.97 -3.58
C ARG A 245 -1.31 -7.73 -2.87
N ILE A 246 -0.34 -7.92 -1.98
CA ILE A 246 0.41 -6.85 -1.32
C ILE A 246 1.90 -7.11 -1.57
N LEU A 247 2.47 -6.29 -2.44
CA LEU A 247 3.85 -6.37 -2.88
C LEU A 247 4.71 -5.27 -2.24
N VAL A 248 6.00 -5.51 -2.20
CA VAL A 248 7.03 -4.55 -1.81
C VAL A 248 8.16 -4.54 -2.83
N ALA A 249 8.78 -3.36 -3.01
CA ALA A 249 10.05 -3.27 -3.73
C ALA A 249 11.13 -4.07 -2.97
N ASP A 250 11.87 -4.91 -3.69
CA ASP A 250 12.93 -5.74 -3.12
C ASP A 250 14.09 -4.87 -2.59
N SER A 251 14.82 -5.35 -1.59
CA SER A 251 15.89 -4.61 -0.91
C SER A 251 16.99 -4.13 -1.88
N ASN A 252 17.22 -4.87 -2.97
CA ASN A 252 18.14 -4.49 -4.04
C ASN A 252 17.79 -3.14 -4.71
N ILE A 253 16.52 -2.73 -4.67
CA ILE A 253 16.07 -1.40 -5.12
C ILE A 253 16.43 -0.31 -4.09
N ASN A 254 16.50 -0.64 -2.80
CA ASN A 254 16.53 0.33 -1.69
C ASN A 254 17.93 0.74 -1.22
N ASN A 255 19.00 0.08 -1.71
CA ASN A 255 20.38 0.39 -1.29
C ASN A 255 20.76 1.86 -1.48
N ALA A 256 20.28 2.50 -2.55
CA ALA A 256 20.60 3.90 -2.88
C ALA A 256 19.99 4.93 -1.93
N ILE A 257 18.87 4.61 -1.25
CA ILE A 257 18.29 5.52 -0.26
C ILE A 257 18.91 5.34 1.11
N ASP A 258 19.27 4.11 1.46
CA ASP A 258 19.92 3.84 2.74
C ASP A 258 21.19 4.67 2.87
N ASP A 259 22.02 4.76 1.83
CA ASP A 259 23.22 5.62 1.81
C ASP A 259 22.92 7.12 1.97
N LYS A 260 21.83 7.62 1.37
CA LYS A 260 21.42 9.03 1.55
C LYS A 260 20.94 9.31 2.96
N LEU A 261 20.27 8.36 3.59
CA LEU A 261 19.83 8.50 4.97
C LEU A 261 21.03 8.48 5.94
N LYS A 262 22.17 7.86 5.59
CA LYS A 262 23.42 7.88 6.40
C LYS A 262 24.05 9.28 6.56
N ILE A 263 23.78 10.21 5.64
CA ILE A 263 24.45 11.53 5.59
C ILE A 263 23.69 12.61 6.39
N LEU A 264 22.55 12.26 7.01
CA LEU A 264 21.62 13.21 7.63
C LEU A 264 22.14 13.78 8.97
N LYS A 265 23.00 14.81 8.90
CA LYS A 265 23.15 15.83 9.97
C LYS A 265 21.95 16.79 10.04
N HIS A 266 21.11 16.79 9.00
CA HIS A 266 19.83 17.51 8.92
C HIS A 266 18.87 16.65 8.07
N SER A 267 17.60 16.54 8.45
CA SER A 267 16.61 15.64 7.84
C SER A 267 16.21 16.04 6.40
N TYR A 268 17.08 15.78 5.41
CA TYR A 268 16.76 15.86 3.98
C TYR A 268 15.65 14.85 3.64
N CYS A 269 14.53 15.37 3.14
CA CYS A 269 13.39 14.58 2.70
C CYS A 269 13.53 14.28 1.19
N PRO A 270 13.64 13.01 0.77
CA PRO A 270 13.79 12.68 -0.65
C PRO A 270 12.48 12.82 -1.44
N ILE A 271 11.32 12.91 -0.77
CA ILE A 271 10.02 13.15 -1.42
C ILE A 271 9.92 14.57 -1.95
N CYS A 272 10.23 15.58 -1.11
CA CYS A 272 10.10 16.99 -1.47
C CYS A 272 11.46 17.66 -1.80
N GLN A 273 12.56 16.93 -1.63
CA GLN A 273 13.95 17.39 -1.83
C GLN A 273 14.35 18.59 -0.95
N LYS A 274 13.76 18.73 0.25
CA LYS A 274 14.03 19.82 1.22
C LYS A 274 14.50 19.28 2.57
N TYR A 275 15.22 20.10 3.33
CA TYR A 275 15.55 19.83 4.73
C TYR A 275 14.38 20.22 5.64
N HIS A 276 13.97 19.32 6.54
CA HIS A 276 12.92 19.59 7.51
C HIS A 276 13.50 19.84 8.90
N LYS A 277 13.00 20.86 9.61
CA LYS A 277 13.18 20.99 11.06
C LYS A 277 12.05 20.24 11.75
N TYR A 278 12.36 19.26 12.59
CA TYR A 278 11.36 18.65 13.47
C TYR A 278 10.87 19.70 14.47
N LYS A 279 9.56 19.97 14.51
CA LYS A 279 8.93 20.59 15.68
C LYS A 279 8.52 19.46 16.63
N LEU A 280 9.29 19.25 17.69
CA LEU A 280 8.84 18.42 18.81
C LEU A 280 7.60 19.06 19.45
N ALA A 281 6.60 18.23 19.75
CA ALA A 281 5.40 18.66 20.45
C ALA A 281 5.79 19.22 21.83
N LYS A 282 5.38 20.46 22.11
CA LYS A 282 5.48 21.10 23.42
C LYS A 282 4.71 20.28 24.44
N ASN A 283 5.40 19.52 25.28
CA ASN A 283 4.95 19.25 26.63
C ASN A 283 6.10 19.58 27.58
N ASN A 284 5.80 20.48 28.51
CA ASN A 284 6.62 21.07 29.55
C ASN A 284 7.44 22.30 29.12
N SER A 285 7.19 23.36 29.89
CA SER A 285 7.73 24.71 29.83
C SER A 285 9.24 24.73 29.95
N VAL A 286 9.93 24.65 28.81
CA VAL A 286 11.32 25.07 28.68
C VAL A 286 11.37 26.11 27.56
N GLU A 287 11.88 27.29 27.87
CA GLU A 287 12.08 28.37 26.91
C GLU A 287 12.90 27.87 25.71
N MET A 288 12.41 28.19 24.52
CA MET A 288 12.89 27.65 23.24
C MET A 288 14.33 28.05 22.86
N ASP A 289 14.99 28.89 23.67
CA ASP A 289 16.31 29.44 23.38
C ASP A 289 17.47 28.65 24.01
N GLN A 290 17.19 27.58 24.77
CA GLN A 290 18.22 26.79 25.46
C GLN A 290 18.37 25.33 24.98
N LEU A 291 17.59 24.88 24.00
CA LEU A 291 17.70 23.52 23.44
C LEU A 291 18.33 23.54 22.04
N GLN A 292 19.67 23.48 21.98
CA GLN A 292 20.40 23.07 20.78
C GLN A 292 20.59 21.54 20.79
N GLY A 293 19.66 20.82 20.19
CA GLY A 293 19.79 19.37 20.00
C GLY A 293 19.12 18.93 18.70
N ASP A 294 19.87 18.26 17.83
CA ASP A 294 19.34 17.62 16.63
C ASP A 294 18.73 16.27 17.02
N VAL A 295 17.50 16.00 16.58
CA VAL A 295 16.88 14.67 16.70
C VAL A 295 17.39 13.80 15.56
N TYR A 296 18.16 12.77 15.90
CA TYR A 296 18.64 11.78 14.94
C TYR A 296 17.67 10.60 14.91
N VAL A 297 17.20 10.26 13.71
CA VAL A 297 16.58 8.96 13.45
C VAL A 297 17.67 8.14 12.77
N ASP A 298 18.22 7.15 13.48
CA ASP A 298 19.11 6.20 12.84
C ASP A 298 18.29 5.31 11.91
N SER A 299 18.30 5.67 10.63
CA SER A 299 17.60 4.95 9.57
C SER A 299 18.29 3.66 9.15
N GLN A 300 19.54 3.43 9.59
CA GLN A 300 20.35 2.31 9.11
C GLN A 300 19.80 0.96 9.59
N ASN A 301 19.04 0.96 10.68
CA ASN A 301 18.47 -0.25 11.28
C ASN A 301 16.95 -0.39 11.10
N ILE A 302 16.31 0.50 10.32
CA ILE A 302 14.86 0.41 10.12
C ILE A 302 14.54 -0.79 9.24
N GLN A 303 13.88 -1.78 9.82
CA GLN A 303 13.35 -2.93 9.12
C GLN A 303 11.82 -2.88 9.11
N MET A 304 11.24 -3.38 8.03
CA MET A 304 9.80 -3.53 7.88
C MET A 304 9.53 -4.99 7.56
N GLU A 305 9.03 -5.71 8.56
CA GLU A 305 8.84 -7.15 8.49
C GLU A 305 7.36 -7.49 8.56
N ALA A 306 6.90 -8.33 7.65
CA ALA A 306 5.54 -8.80 7.67
C ALA A 306 5.37 -9.86 8.75
N THR A 307 4.52 -9.60 9.73
CA THR A 307 4.18 -10.55 10.80
C THR A 307 2.93 -11.36 10.49
N SER A 308 2.16 -10.96 9.47
CA SER A 308 1.01 -11.72 8.98
C SER A 308 0.72 -11.38 7.52
N TYR A 309 0.28 -12.38 6.75
CA TYR A 309 -0.22 -12.22 5.40
C TYR A 309 -1.32 -13.26 5.13
N LYS A 310 -2.57 -12.81 4.99
CA LYS A 310 -3.73 -13.71 4.92
C LYS A 310 -4.83 -13.17 4.02
N SER A 311 -5.70 -14.08 3.60
CA SER A 311 -6.94 -13.77 2.88
C SER A 311 -8.12 -14.37 3.65
N PRO A 312 -8.81 -13.60 4.51
CA PRO A 312 -9.95 -14.13 5.26
C PRO A 312 -11.15 -14.36 4.35
N MET A 313 -11.95 -15.38 4.66
CA MET A 313 -13.18 -15.68 3.93
C MET A 313 -14.30 -14.72 4.37
N ILE A 314 -14.60 -13.76 3.51
CA ILE A 314 -15.70 -12.81 3.61
C ILE A 314 -16.64 -13.00 2.42
N ILE A 315 -17.90 -13.34 2.71
CA ILE A 315 -18.94 -13.49 1.69
C ILE A 315 -19.52 -12.11 1.38
N GLY A 316 -19.47 -11.70 0.11
CA GLY A 316 -20.07 -10.43 -0.32
C GLY A 316 -19.44 -9.82 -1.57
N SER A 317 -18.29 -10.34 -2.00
CA SER A 317 -17.69 -10.08 -3.31
C SER A 317 -17.27 -11.41 -3.94
N ASP A 318 -17.02 -11.43 -5.26
CA ASP A 318 -16.36 -12.57 -5.90
C ASP A 318 -14.82 -12.54 -5.76
N HIS A 319 -14.31 -11.57 -5.00
CA HIS A 319 -12.95 -11.51 -4.49
C HIS A 319 -12.94 -11.58 -2.96
N GLN A 320 -11.98 -12.34 -2.42
CA GLN A 320 -11.63 -12.29 -1.00
C GLN A 320 -10.64 -11.13 -0.73
N PRO A 321 -10.79 -10.39 0.38
CA PRO A 321 -9.84 -9.36 0.75
C PRO A 321 -8.49 -9.99 1.13
N VAL A 322 -7.41 -9.25 0.92
CA VAL A 322 -6.06 -9.65 1.37
C VAL A 322 -5.56 -8.66 2.42
N ILE A 323 -5.04 -9.19 3.53
CA ILE A 323 -4.55 -8.44 4.68
C ILE A 323 -3.07 -8.75 4.89
N GLY A 324 -2.28 -7.69 5.07
CA GLY A 324 -0.91 -7.74 5.52
C GLY A 324 -0.72 -6.97 6.82
N ILE A 325 0.08 -7.50 7.74
CA ILE A 325 0.52 -6.77 8.94
C ILE A 325 2.02 -6.64 8.87
N VAL A 326 2.52 -5.41 8.97
CA VAL A 326 3.96 -5.10 8.92
C VAL A 326 4.36 -4.35 10.17
N GLU A 327 5.40 -4.80 10.84
CA GLU A 327 6.02 -4.11 11.97
C GLU A 327 7.24 -3.30 11.51
N ILE A 328 7.36 -2.08 12.02
CA ILE A 328 8.51 -1.21 11.77
C ILE A 328 9.43 -1.27 12.99
N THR A 329 10.57 -1.93 12.85
CA THR A 329 11.58 -2.05 13.90
C THR A 329 12.74 -1.08 13.65
N GLY A 330 13.65 -0.95 14.63
CA GLY A 330 14.89 -0.16 14.47
C GLY A 330 14.73 1.37 14.45
N ILE A 331 13.53 1.92 14.64
CA ILE A 331 13.36 3.35 14.89
C ILE A 331 13.82 3.66 16.31
N THR A 332 15.10 4.01 16.45
CA THR A 332 15.67 4.51 17.71
C THR A 332 15.64 6.04 17.67
N LYS A 333 14.86 6.67 18.55
CA LYS A 333 14.94 8.13 18.76
C LYS A 333 16.11 8.40 19.69
N SER A 334 17.22 8.92 19.18
CA SER A 334 18.27 9.47 20.03
C SER A 334 18.14 10.99 20.06
N LEU A 335 17.84 11.53 21.25
CA LEU A 335 18.07 12.94 21.54
C LEU A 335 19.54 13.07 21.91
N GLN A 336 20.37 13.61 21.01
CA GLN A 336 21.67 14.12 21.42
C GLN A 336 21.47 15.55 21.91
N LEU A 337 21.32 15.70 23.22
CA LEU A 337 21.49 17.00 23.87
C LEU A 337 22.98 17.31 23.83
N LYS A 338 23.39 18.28 23.00
CA LYS A 338 24.69 18.90 23.21
C LYS A 338 24.56 19.76 24.46
N MET A 339 25.15 19.29 25.56
CA MET A 339 25.46 20.19 26.66
C MET A 339 26.49 21.19 26.11
N CYS A 340 26.17 22.48 26.13
CA CYS A 340 27.17 23.51 25.92
C CYS A 340 28.24 23.32 27.00
N SER A 341 29.48 23.07 26.59
CA SER A 341 30.64 23.23 27.48
C SER A 341 30.75 24.71 27.82
N GLU A 342 30.79 25.02 29.11
CA GLU A 342 31.01 26.37 29.65
C GLU A 342 32.30 27.02 29.15
#